data_AF-A0A484U2T3-F1
#
_entry.id   AF-A0A484U2T3-F1
#
_cell.length_a   1.000
_cell.length_b   1.000
_cell.length_c   1.000
_cell.angle_alpha   90.00
_cell.angle_beta   90.00
_cell.angle_gamma   90.00
#
_symmetry.space_group_name_H-M   'P 1'
#
loop_
_entity.id
_entity.type
_entity.pdbx_description
1 polymer ?
#
loop_
_entity_poly.entity_id
_entity_poly.type
_entity_poly.pdbx_seq_one_letter_code
_entity_poly.pdbx_strand_id
1 'polypeptide(L)' 'MDSLTVERLNAGGHNPNPPIPDLQDPVLMTLHTSRAMLFRGWEEIDGQRYYQVWWIQWVGW' A
#
# COMPACT_ATOMS: atom_id res chain seq x y z
N MET A 1 -1.98 -22.17 -1.31
CA MET A 1 -2.59 -20.96 -1.90
C MET A 1 -2.08 -19.86 -1.03
N ASP A 2 -1.04 -19.20 -1.50
CA ASP A 2 -0.15 -18.47 -0.61
C ASP A 2 -0.67 -17.03 -0.53
N SER A 3 -1.17 -16.64 0.64
CA SER A 3 -1.66 -15.30 0.90
C SER A 3 -0.49 -14.42 1.34
N LEU A 4 -0.22 -13.35 0.60
CA LEU A 4 0.71 -12.32 1.02
C LEU A 4 0.05 -11.47 2.13
N THR A 5 0.60 -11.54 3.34
CA THR A 5 0.22 -10.68 4.47
C THR A 5 1.24 -9.56 4.60
N VAL A 6 0.81 -8.30 4.41
CA VAL A 6 1.64 -7.12 4.67
C VAL A 6 1.41 -6.70 6.11
N GLU A 7 2.31 -7.06 7.01
CA GLU A 7 2.24 -6.69 8.42
C GLU A 7 3.09 -5.45 8.73
N ARG A 8 2.49 -4.52 9.48
CA ARG A 8 3.12 -3.28 9.92
C ARG A 8 3.97 -3.57 11.17
N LEU A 9 5.22 -3.94 10.96
CA LEU A 9 6.14 -4.26 12.06
C LEU A 9 6.72 -2.99 12.70
N ASN A 10 6.28 -2.77 13.95
CA ASN A 10 6.81 -1.88 14.98
C ASN A 10 6.24 -0.44 15.04
N ALA A 11 5.74 -0.11 16.23
CA ALA A 11 5.44 1.23 16.79
C ALA A 11 4.02 1.81 16.66
N GLY A 12 2.96 1.02 16.46
CA GLY A 12 1.59 1.57 16.53
C GLY A 12 1.25 2.56 15.40
N GLY A 13 2.06 2.59 14.33
CA GLY A 13 1.64 3.08 13.02
C GLY A 13 1.60 4.59 12.79
N HIS A 14 2.13 5.41 13.70
CA HIS A 14 2.27 6.85 13.45
C HIS A 14 3.75 7.20 13.26
N ASN A 15 4.24 7.02 12.03
CA ASN A 15 5.34 7.86 11.56
C ASN A 15 4.67 9.15 11.06
N PRO A 16 4.96 10.34 11.62
CA PRO A 16 4.36 11.60 11.15
C PRO A 16 4.80 11.95 9.73
N ASN A 17 5.89 11.36 9.22
CA ASN A 17 6.38 11.53 7.86
C ASN A 17 6.80 10.17 7.28
N PRO A 18 5.85 9.27 6.99
CA PRO A 18 6.20 8.03 6.34
C PRO A 18 6.63 8.34 4.89
N PRO A 19 7.64 7.64 4.34
CA PRO A 19 8.05 7.84 2.95
C PRO A 19 6.95 7.43 1.95
N ILE A 20 5.95 6.70 2.44
CA ILE A 20 4.78 6.25 1.70
C ILE A 20 3.55 6.61 2.56
N PRO A 21 2.54 7.31 2.03
CA PRO A 21 1.33 7.67 2.77
C PRO A 21 0.62 6.45 3.37
N ASP A 22 -0.31 6.62 4.29
CA ASP A 22 -1.11 5.48 4.74
C ASP A 22 -2.14 5.10 3.67
N LEU A 23 -2.35 3.79 3.47
CA LEU A 23 -3.32 3.25 2.53
C LEU A 23 -4.37 2.44 3.28
N GLN A 24 -5.51 3.06 3.56
CA GLN A 24 -6.66 2.42 4.17
C GLN A 24 -7.39 1.53 3.16
N ASP A 25 -7.92 0.40 3.66
CA ASP A 25 -8.62 -0.63 2.90
C ASP A 25 -7.86 -1.07 1.63
N PRO A 26 -6.61 -1.55 1.77
CA PRO A 26 -5.78 -1.89 0.63
C PRO A 26 -6.34 -3.10 -0.12
N VAL A 27 -6.59 -2.93 -1.41
CA VAL A 27 -7.01 -3.99 -2.33
C VAL A 27 -5.93 -4.22 -3.37
N LEU A 28 -5.45 -5.47 -3.44
CA LEU A 28 -4.56 -5.90 -4.52
C LEU A 28 -5.34 -5.89 -5.84
N MET A 29 -4.87 -5.10 -6.79
CA MET A 29 -5.39 -5.11 -8.15
C MET A 29 -4.60 -6.15 -8.94
N THR A 30 -5.32 -7.11 -9.54
CA THR A 30 -4.68 -8.18 -10.30
C THR A 30 -3.96 -7.60 -11.51
N LEU A 31 -2.63 -7.66 -11.51
CA LEU A 31 -1.83 -7.50 -12.72
C LEU A 31 -0.99 -8.75 -12.94
N HIS A 32 -0.95 -9.17 -14.19
CA HIS A 32 -0.24 -10.36 -14.66
C HIS A 32 1.25 -10.04 -14.89
N THR A 33 1.95 -9.50 -13.89
CA THR A 33 3.39 -9.23 -13.97
C THR A 33 4.11 -9.82 -12.77
N SER A 34 5.22 -10.51 -13.02
CA SER A 34 6.13 -11.00 -11.97
C SER A 34 6.96 -9.86 -11.36
N ARG A 35 6.95 -8.67 -11.96
CA ARG A 35 7.87 -7.58 -11.60
C ARG A 35 7.27 -6.44 -10.79
N ALA A 36 5.95 -6.38 -10.67
CA ALA A 36 5.28 -5.33 -9.94
C ALA A 36 3.94 -5.79 -9.38
N MET A 37 3.46 -5.06 -8.37
CA MET A 37 2.11 -5.18 -7.84
C MET A 37 1.44 -3.81 -7.83
N LEU A 38 0.12 -3.80 -8.01
CA LEU A 38 -0.68 -2.61 -7.79
C LEU A 38 -1.61 -2.80 -6.61
N PHE A 39 -1.62 -1.82 -5.72
CA PHE A 39 -2.57 -1.72 -4.62
C PHE A 39 -3.41 -0.47 -4.79
N ARG A 40 -4.70 -0.56 -4.51
CA ARG A 40 -5.56 0.62 -4.37
C ARG A 40 -6.05 0.74 -2.94
N GLY A 41 -6.37 1.94 -2.51
CA GLY A 41 -6.99 2.21 -1.22
C GLY A 41 -7.31 3.69 -1.10
N TRP A 42 -7.42 4.19 0.11
CA TRP A 42 -7.69 5.60 0.37
C TRP A 42 -6.97 6.13 1.60
N GLU A 43 -6.87 7.43 1.72
CA GLU A 43 -6.49 8.15 2.93
C GLU A 43 -7.57 9.17 3.28
N GLU A 44 -7.67 9.55 4.55
CA GLU A 44 -8.56 10.62 5.00
C GLU A 44 -7.72 11.82 5.44
N ILE A 45 -7.96 12.96 4.80
CA ILE A 45 -7.31 14.23 5.08
C ILE A 45 -8.44 15.25 5.27
N ASP A 46 -8.47 15.90 6.45
CA ASP A 46 -9.48 16.89 6.83
C ASP A 46 -10.94 16.38 6.66
N GLY A 47 -11.18 15.12 7.02
CA GLY A 47 -12.49 14.47 6.90
C GLY A 47 -12.92 14.12 5.47
N GLN A 48 -12.04 14.34 4.49
CA GLN A 48 -12.27 14.00 3.08
C GLN A 48 -11.45 12.77 2.69
N ARG A 49 -12.09 11.82 1.99
CA ARG A 49 -11.40 10.64 1.45
C ARG A 49 -10.75 10.95 0.12
N TYR A 50 -9.48 10.57 0.00
CA TYR A 50 -8.68 10.62 -1.21
C TYR A 50 -8.29 9.21 -1.60
N TYR A 51 -8.66 8.81 -2.81
CA TYR A 51 -8.36 7.47 -3.33
C TYR A 51 -7.04 7.49 -4.07
N GLN A 52 -6.22 6.48 -3.84
CA GLN A 52 -4.90 6.37 -4.44
C GLN A 52 -4.56 4.94 -4.85
N VAL A 53 -3.64 4.84 -5.81
CA VAL A 53 -3.11 3.59 -6.33
C VAL A 53 -1.60 3.62 -6.22
N TRP A 54 -1.02 2.56 -5.69
CA TRP A 54 0.44 2.40 -5.61
C TRP A 54 0.90 1.34 -6.59
N TRP A 55 1.96 1.67 -7.32
CA TRP A 55 2.74 0.73 -8.11
C TRP A 55 4.01 0.38 -7.33
N ILE A 56 4.13 -0.88 -6.91
CA ILE A 56 5.32 -1.38 -6.22
C ILE A 56 6.10 -2.22 -7.22
N GLN A 57 7.32 -1.80 -7.54
CA GLN A 57 8.23 -2.50 -8.44
C GLN A 57 9.43 -3.05 -7.69
N TRP A 58 9.84 -4.25 -8.07
CA TRP A 58 11.10 -4.84 -7.64
C TRP A 58 12.25 -4.33 -8.53
N VAL A 59 13.26 -3.72 -7.91
CA VAL A 59 14.47 -3.25 -8.58
C VAL A 59 15.65 -4.13 -8.17
N GLY A 60 16.48 -4.54 -9.14
CA GLY A 60 17.75 -5.26 -8.88
C GLY A 60 17.64 -6.78 -8.74
N TRP A 61 17.02 -7.44 -9.72
CA TRP A 61 17.07 -8.91 -9.86
C TRP A 61 18.47 -9.39 -10.21
#